data_AF-A0A2E3RR29-F1
#
_entry.id   AF-A0A2E3RR29-F1
#
_cell.length_a   1.000
_cell.length_b   1.000
_cell.length_c   1.000
_cell.angle_alpha   90.00
_cell.angle_beta   90.00
_cell.angle_gamma   90.00
#
_symmetry.space_group_name_H-M   'P 1'
#
loop_
_entity.id
_entity.type
_entity.pdbx_description
1 polymer ?
#
loop_
_entity_poly.entity_id
_entity_poly.type
_entity_poly.pdbx_seq_one_letter_code
_entity_poly.pdbx_strand_id
1 'polypeptide(L)'
;MLDGVITLWFILLVPSVIFVLLDGLLRTPISWIQVLAWTLVTAYTGPIGLFMYMLSCRSPGPGMHDAYTKSTWKQGLNSEMHCLAGDATGVIISAVVVSGFGLANGFDLLIEYVSAFICGLFIFQALMMLPMYGNRYLLAVRKTIFVETVSMNFVMIGMFPAMLLLGHHVEGSMSPTSLRFWFIMDMATIAGGVLAYPVNVWFVSKHLKHGCMTLPGKDKAAPHIGHRSPEQSAMHHEHEGMNHEHMDHEHMDHGMKGHEHMDHEHMDHGMKGHEHMDHEHMDHGKMDMGGSGMAMGGLPLAQSASIVVGTFICLFIVLWIVSRFVPITF
;
A
#
# COMPACT_ATOMS: atom_id res chain seq x y z
N MET A 1 -19.20 -27.72 16.00
CA MET A 1 -18.70 -26.37 16.39
C MET A 1 -17.88 -25.73 15.27
N LEU A 2 -16.89 -26.42 14.69
CA LEU A 2 -16.07 -25.88 13.59
C LEU A 2 -16.91 -25.39 12.40
N ASP A 3 -17.91 -26.16 11.96
CA ASP A 3 -18.75 -25.73 10.82
C ASP A 3 -19.47 -24.41 11.08
N GLY A 4 -19.92 -24.15 12.32
CA GLY A 4 -20.53 -22.88 12.70
C GLY A 4 -19.54 -21.71 12.67
N VAL A 5 -18.28 -21.93 13.08
CA VAL A 5 -17.20 -20.95 12.97
C VAL A 5 -16.91 -20.63 11.50
N ILE A 6 -16.83 -21.65 10.66
CA ILE A 6 -16.61 -21.51 9.21
C ILE A 6 -17.76 -20.72 8.59
N THR A 7 -19.02 -21.09 8.88
CA THR A 7 -20.18 -20.35 8.37
C THR A 7 -20.15 -18.89 8.79
N LEU A 8 -19.88 -18.60 10.07
CA LEU A 8 -19.76 -17.22 10.55
C LEU A 8 -18.62 -16.47 9.86
N TRP A 9 -17.47 -17.12 9.69
CA TRP A 9 -16.32 -16.55 8.99
C TRP A 9 -16.70 -16.07 7.59
N PHE A 10 -17.37 -16.90 6.79
CA PHE A 10 -17.77 -16.54 5.42
C PHE A 10 -18.92 -15.52 5.39
N ILE A 11 -19.84 -15.54 6.36
CA ILE A 11 -20.86 -14.49 6.52
C ILE A 11 -20.22 -13.13 6.75
N LEU A 12 -19.09 -13.06 7.48
CA LEU A 12 -18.36 -11.81 7.71
C LEU A 12 -17.41 -11.46 6.57
N LEU A 13 -16.83 -12.46 5.90
CA LEU A 13 -15.88 -12.28 4.80
C LEU A 13 -16.52 -11.57 3.62
N VAL A 14 -17.68 -12.04 3.14
CA VAL A 14 -18.35 -11.47 1.96
C VAL A 14 -18.62 -9.96 2.09
N PRO A 15 -19.29 -9.45 3.15
CA PRO A 15 -19.49 -8.02 3.32
C PRO A 15 -18.18 -7.26 3.55
N SER A 16 -17.17 -7.89 4.17
CA SER A 16 -15.85 -7.28 4.35
C SER A 16 -15.16 -7.01 3.02
N VAL A 17 -15.15 -7.98 2.12
CA VAL A 17 -14.59 -7.85 0.76
C VAL A 17 -15.34 -6.78 -0.03
N ILE A 18 -16.69 -6.82 -0.01
CA ILE A 18 -17.52 -5.82 -0.69
C ILE A 18 -17.21 -4.41 -0.17
N PHE A 19 -17.12 -4.25 1.15
CA PHE A 19 -16.81 -2.95 1.76
C PHE A 19 -15.45 -2.42 1.30
N VAL A 20 -14.39 -3.23 1.39
CA VAL A 20 -13.04 -2.82 1.02
C VAL A 20 -12.97 -2.47 -0.47
N LEU A 21 -13.61 -3.26 -1.33
CA LEU A 21 -13.68 -3.00 -2.77
C LEU A 21 -14.39 -1.67 -3.06
N LEU A 22 -15.58 -1.45 -2.48
CA LEU A 22 -16.35 -0.23 -2.72
C LEU A 22 -15.68 1.01 -2.12
N ASP A 23 -15.15 0.95 -0.91
CA ASP A 23 -14.43 2.08 -0.29
C ASP A 23 -13.14 2.39 -1.07
N GLY A 24 -12.40 1.36 -1.49
CA GLY A 24 -11.21 1.51 -2.32
C GLY A 24 -11.47 2.15 -3.68
N LEU A 25 -12.57 1.77 -4.36
CA LEU A 25 -12.93 2.33 -5.66
C LEU A 25 -13.53 3.74 -5.59
N LEU A 26 -14.30 4.03 -4.54
CA LEU A 26 -15.16 5.22 -4.49
C LEU A 26 -14.63 6.32 -3.57
N ARG A 27 -13.83 6.00 -2.56
CA ARG A 27 -13.51 6.93 -1.45
C ARG A 27 -12.03 7.07 -1.16
N THR A 28 -11.24 6.00 -1.30
CA THR A 28 -9.83 6.01 -0.91
C THR A 28 -8.93 6.36 -2.12
N PRO A 29 -8.03 7.36 -2.03
CA PRO A 29 -7.26 7.91 -3.17
C PRO A 29 -6.02 7.07 -3.54
N ILE A 30 -6.20 5.75 -3.67
CA ILE A 30 -5.15 4.77 -3.98
C ILE A 30 -5.22 4.29 -5.43
N SER A 31 -4.16 3.63 -5.89
CA SER A 31 -4.13 3.02 -7.23
C SER A 31 -5.06 1.81 -7.35
N TRP A 32 -5.48 1.48 -8.58
CA TRP A 32 -6.35 0.32 -8.82
C TRP A 32 -5.71 -1.00 -8.37
N ILE A 33 -4.37 -1.10 -8.42
CA ILE A 33 -3.62 -2.27 -7.95
C ILE A 33 -3.67 -2.37 -6.42
N GLN A 34 -3.60 -1.25 -5.70
CA GLN A 34 -3.78 -1.25 -4.24
C GLN A 34 -5.21 -1.63 -3.84
N VAL A 35 -6.22 -1.17 -4.59
CA VAL A 35 -7.61 -1.62 -4.36
C VAL A 35 -7.71 -3.12 -4.55
N LEU A 36 -7.14 -3.65 -5.64
CA LEU A 36 -7.12 -5.09 -5.90
C LEU A 36 -6.40 -5.85 -4.78
N ALA A 37 -5.22 -5.40 -4.38
CA ALA A 37 -4.42 -6.05 -3.33
C ALA A 37 -5.15 -6.07 -1.98
N TRP A 38 -5.76 -4.97 -1.55
CA TRP A 38 -6.55 -4.92 -0.30
C TRP A 38 -7.79 -5.79 -0.39
N THR A 39 -8.44 -5.83 -1.55
CA THR A 39 -9.61 -6.69 -1.78
C THR A 39 -9.23 -8.17 -1.69
N LEU A 40 -8.12 -8.57 -2.31
CA LEU A 40 -7.63 -9.95 -2.27
C LEU A 40 -7.15 -10.34 -0.88
N VAL A 41 -6.35 -9.50 -0.21
CA VAL A 41 -5.96 -9.78 1.18
C VAL A 41 -7.18 -9.91 2.09
N THR A 42 -8.21 -9.08 1.89
CA THR A 42 -9.47 -9.22 2.65
C THR A 42 -10.20 -10.52 2.29
N ALA A 43 -10.15 -10.96 1.03
CA ALA A 43 -10.70 -12.24 0.64
C ALA A 43 -9.94 -13.43 1.23
N TYR A 44 -8.64 -13.29 1.51
CA TYR A 44 -7.78 -14.33 2.09
C TYR A 44 -7.62 -14.26 3.60
N THR A 45 -8.11 -13.20 4.25
CA THR A 45 -7.95 -13.00 5.70
C THR A 45 -9.27 -12.61 6.38
N GLY A 46 -10.36 -12.59 5.62
CA GLY A 46 -11.70 -12.29 6.08
C GLY A 46 -11.83 -10.93 6.79
N PRO A 47 -12.59 -10.85 7.90
CA PRO A 47 -12.82 -9.59 8.62
C PRO A 47 -11.55 -8.99 9.23
N ILE A 48 -10.48 -9.79 9.41
CA ILE A 48 -9.18 -9.28 9.89
C ILE A 48 -8.57 -8.36 8.83
N GLY A 49 -8.63 -8.73 7.55
CA GLY A 49 -8.16 -7.89 6.45
C GLY A 49 -8.88 -6.55 6.38
N LEU A 50 -10.21 -6.56 6.55
CA LEU A 50 -11.01 -5.34 6.67
C LEU A 50 -10.55 -4.47 7.86
N PHE A 51 -10.35 -5.08 9.03
CA PHE A 51 -9.88 -4.37 10.21
C PHE A 51 -8.54 -3.69 9.96
N MET A 52 -7.59 -4.40 9.34
CA MET A 52 -6.29 -3.85 8.98
C MET A 52 -6.40 -2.74 7.93
N TYR A 53 -7.23 -2.92 6.90
CA TYR A 53 -7.49 -1.90 5.89
C TYR A 53 -7.97 -0.58 6.52
N MET A 54 -8.92 -0.66 7.46
CA MET A 54 -9.44 0.50 8.16
C MET A 54 -8.39 1.24 8.99
N LEU A 55 -7.39 0.53 9.51
CA LEU A 55 -6.35 1.10 10.37
C LEU A 55 -5.13 1.64 9.60
N SER A 56 -4.87 1.13 8.40
CA SER A 56 -3.63 1.41 7.68
C SER A 56 -3.77 2.04 6.32
N CYS A 57 -4.95 2.00 5.68
CA CYS A 57 -5.11 2.47 4.31
C CYS A 57 -6.36 3.35 4.09
N ARG A 58 -7.45 3.12 4.81
CA ARG A 58 -8.68 3.88 4.58
C ARG A 58 -8.46 5.38 4.81
N SER A 59 -8.92 6.21 3.87
CA SER A 59 -8.82 7.66 4.03
C SER A 59 -9.74 8.17 5.16
N PRO A 60 -9.21 8.90 6.16
CA PRO A 60 -10.03 9.46 7.23
C PRO A 60 -10.81 10.71 6.77
N GLY A 61 -10.45 11.31 5.64
CA GLY A 61 -11.08 12.50 5.10
C GLY A 61 -10.31 13.09 3.91
N PRO A 62 -10.90 14.04 3.17
CA PRO A 62 -10.27 14.64 2.00
C PRO A 62 -8.94 15.34 2.34
N GLY A 63 -7.87 15.01 1.63
CA GLY A 63 -6.53 15.58 1.82
C GLY A 63 -5.77 15.05 3.03
N MET A 64 -6.25 14.00 3.69
CA MET A 64 -5.65 13.46 4.91
C MET A 64 -4.97 12.09 4.72
N HIS A 65 -5.11 11.45 3.56
CA HIS A 65 -4.67 10.07 3.37
C HIS A 65 -3.15 9.92 3.43
N ASP A 66 -2.39 10.85 2.83
CA ASP A 66 -0.92 10.86 2.90
C ASP A 66 -0.42 10.93 4.34
N ALA A 67 -0.94 11.88 5.12
CA ALA A 67 -0.58 12.04 6.52
C ALA A 67 -0.98 10.82 7.35
N TYR A 68 -2.18 10.26 7.09
CA TYR A 68 -2.71 9.12 7.81
C TYR A 68 -1.87 7.85 7.61
N THR A 69 -1.39 7.61 6.39
CA THR A 69 -0.64 6.39 6.04
C THR A 69 0.86 6.52 6.27
N LYS A 70 1.37 7.71 6.61
CA LYS A 70 2.82 8.02 6.73
C LYS A 70 3.58 7.16 7.75
N SER A 71 2.94 6.73 8.84
CA SER A 71 3.63 6.00 9.91
C SER A 71 4.22 4.67 9.43
N THR A 72 5.43 4.34 9.87
CA THR A 72 6.20 3.18 9.40
C THR A 72 5.46 1.85 9.55
N TRP A 73 4.70 1.66 10.64
CA TRP A 73 3.94 0.42 10.84
C TRP A 73 2.80 0.25 9.82
N LYS A 74 2.11 1.35 9.47
CA LYS A 74 1.10 1.34 8.39
C LYS A 74 1.73 1.12 7.04
N GLN A 75 2.86 1.78 6.77
CA GLN A 75 3.62 1.55 5.55
C GLN A 75 4.11 0.10 5.45
N GLY A 76 4.59 -0.48 6.55
CA GLY A 76 4.95 -1.90 6.63
C GLY A 76 3.76 -2.82 6.36
N LEU A 77 2.58 -2.52 6.92
CA LEU A 77 1.37 -3.30 6.69
C LEU A 77 0.86 -3.22 5.25
N ASN A 78 0.89 -2.03 4.64
CA ASN A 78 0.55 -1.86 3.23
C ASN A 78 1.59 -2.55 2.33
N SER A 79 2.88 -2.51 2.68
CA SER A 79 3.94 -3.24 1.98
C SER A 79 3.75 -4.75 2.07
N GLU A 80 3.38 -5.26 3.25
CA GLU A 80 3.05 -6.67 3.48
C GLU A 80 1.87 -7.11 2.63
N MET A 81 0.77 -6.34 2.66
CA MET A 81 -0.44 -6.64 1.90
C MET A 81 -0.16 -6.84 0.40
N HIS A 82 0.79 -6.09 -0.18
CA HIS A 82 1.16 -6.27 -1.58
C HIS A 82 1.83 -7.61 -1.87
N CYS A 83 2.72 -8.06 -0.98
CA CYS A 83 3.37 -9.35 -1.08
C CYS A 83 2.33 -10.47 -0.86
N LEU A 84 1.60 -10.38 0.25
CA LEU A 84 0.64 -11.37 0.67
C LEU A 84 -0.49 -11.58 -0.34
N ALA A 85 -0.97 -10.49 -0.97
CA ALA A 85 -1.95 -10.59 -2.05
C ALA A 85 -1.44 -11.49 -3.18
N GLY A 86 -0.25 -11.21 -3.71
CA GLY A 86 0.29 -11.97 -4.83
C GLY A 86 0.70 -13.38 -4.47
N ASP A 87 1.37 -13.55 -3.34
CA ASP A 87 1.84 -14.86 -2.86
C ASP A 87 0.66 -15.80 -2.62
N ALA A 88 -0.35 -15.36 -1.85
CA ALA A 88 -1.52 -16.17 -1.56
C ALA A 88 -2.35 -16.44 -2.82
N THR A 89 -2.51 -15.45 -3.73
CA THR A 89 -3.15 -15.68 -5.03
C THR A 89 -2.45 -16.80 -5.80
N GLY A 90 -1.11 -16.76 -5.89
CA GLY A 90 -0.35 -17.76 -6.61
C GLY A 90 -0.43 -19.16 -5.99
N VAL A 91 -0.37 -19.26 -4.65
CA VAL A 91 -0.60 -20.55 -3.95
C VAL A 91 -2.01 -21.06 -4.22
N ILE A 92 -3.05 -20.24 -4.03
CA ILE A 92 -4.45 -20.67 -4.16
C ILE A 92 -4.76 -21.13 -5.59
N ILE A 93 -4.35 -20.35 -6.61
CA ILE A 93 -4.58 -20.74 -8.02
C ILE A 93 -3.87 -22.06 -8.30
N SER A 94 -2.63 -22.21 -7.84
CA SER A 94 -1.86 -23.42 -8.01
C SER A 94 -2.53 -24.61 -7.33
N ALA A 95 -2.91 -24.49 -6.06
CA ALA A 95 -3.60 -25.52 -5.29
C ALA A 95 -4.91 -25.97 -5.98
N VAL A 96 -5.70 -25.04 -6.51
CA VAL A 96 -6.93 -25.37 -7.25
C VAL A 96 -6.61 -26.18 -8.51
N VAL A 97 -5.61 -25.75 -9.30
CA VAL A 97 -5.22 -26.43 -10.53
C VAL A 97 -4.62 -27.81 -10.24
N VAL A 98 -3.69 -27.88 -9.30
CA VAL A 98 -2.93 -29.06 -8.90
C VAL A 98 -3.82 -30.12 -8.23
N SER A 99 -4.82 -29.70 -7.45
CA SER A 99 -5.80 -30.62 -6.85
C SER A 99 -6.55 -31.46 -7.89
N GLY A 100 -6.66 -30.99 -9.14
CA GLY A 100 -7.22 -31.75 -10.25
C GLY A 100 -6.31 -32.86 -10.79
N PHE A 101 -5.01 -32.82 -10.51
CA PHE A 101 -4.02 -33.79 -11.00
C PHE A 101 -3.62 -34.85 -9.97
N GLY A 102 -3.99 -34.69 -8.69
CA GLY A 102 -3.73 -35.67 -7.64
C GLY A 102 -2.24 -35.93 -7.41
N LEU A 103 -1.41 -34.90 -7.54
CA LEU A 103 0.03 -34.95 -7.36
C LEU A 103 0.39 -35.19 -5.87
N ALA A 104 1.63 -35.61 -5.63
CA ALA A 104 2.12 -35.81 -4.28
C ALA A 104 2.37 -34.46 -3.59
N ASN A 105 2.01 -34.37 -2.30
CA ASN A 105 2.03 -33.11 -1.54
C ASN A 105 3.40 -32.41 -1.48
N GLY A 106 4.53 -33.06 -1.79
CA GLY A 106 5.84 -32.43 -1.90
C GLY A 106 6.05 -31.66 -3.21
N PHE A 107 5.61 -32.21 -4.35
CA PHE A 107 5.64 -31.49 -5.63
C PHE A 107 4.63 -30.34 -5.65
N ASP A 108 3.47 -30.53 -5.02
CA ASP A 108 2.42 -29.50 -4.93
C ASP A 108 2.95 -28.25 -4.24
N LEU A 109 3.61 -28.40 -3.09
CA LEU A 109 4.22 -27.28 -2.36
C LEU A 109 5.28 -26.53 -3.19
N LEU A 110 6.06 -27.25 -4.00
CA LEU A 110 7.05 -26.63 -4.87
C LEU A 110 6.36 -25.81 -5.99
N ILE A 111 5.33 -26.37 -6.62
CA ILE A 111 4.56 -25.69 -7.68
C ILE A 111 3.83 -24.47 -7.08
N GLU A 112 3.26 -24.61 -5.89
CA GLU A 112 2.61 -23.52 -5.15
C GLU A 112 3.62 -22.42 -4.82
N TYR A 113 4.81 -22.76 -4.31
CA TYR A 113 5.87 -21.81 -4.03
C TYR A 113 6.29 -21.04 -5.30
N VAL A 114 6.56 -21.75 -6.40
CA VAL A 114 6.97 -21.09 -7.66
C VAL A 114 5.84 -20.21 -8.20
N SER A 115 4.59 -20.66 -8.12
CA SER A 115 3.42 -19.91 -8.58
C SER A 115 3.20 -18.64 -7.74
N ALA A 116 3.37 -18.75 -6.42
CA ALA A 116 3.33 -17.62 -5.49
C ALA A 116 4.43 -16.60 -5.82
N PHE A 117 5.67 -17.04 -5.98
CA PHE A 117 6.78 -16.13 -6.32
C PHE A 117 6.56 -15.42 -7.66
N ILE A 118 6.05 -16.12 -8.67
CA ILE A 118 5.75 -15.51 -9.98
C ILE A 118 4.64 -14.47 -9.85
N CYS A 119 3.54 -14.81 -9.17
CA CYS A 119 2.41 -13.92 -8.97
C CYS A 119 2.80 -12.69 -8.14
N GLY A 120 3.43 -12.90 -6.97
CA GLY A 120 3.94 -11.86 -6.10
C GLY A 120 4.91 -10.92 -6.80
N LEU A 121 5.98 -11.45 -7.41
CA LEU A 121 7.01 -10.64 -8.05
C LEU A 121 6.50 -9.85 -9.26
N PHE A 122 5.89 -10.55 -10.23
CA PHE A 122 5.61 -9.97 -11.54
C PHE A 122 4.28 -9.21 -11.57
N ILE A 123 3.28 -9.62 -10.81
CA ILE A 123 1.96 -8.99 -10.84
C ILE A 123 1.86 -7.92 -9.75
N PHE A 124 2.05 -8.27 -8.48
CA PHE A 124 1.76 -7.34 -7.39
C PHE A 124 2.93 -6.40 -7.10
N GLN A 125 4.11 -6.94 -6.87
CA GLN A 125 5.27 -6.17 -6.43
C GLN A 125 5.80 -5.25 -7.55
N ALA A 126 6.01 -5.79 -8.76
CA ALA A 126 6.56 -5.02 -9.87
C ALA A 126 5.60 -3.95 -10.41
N LEU A 127 4.30 -4.25 -10.57
CA LEU A 127 3.34 -3.27 -11.07
C LEU A 127 3.11 -2.12 -10.08
N MET A 128 3.16 -2.40 -8.78
CA MET A 128 3.04 -1.36 -7.75
C MET A 128 4.23 -0.40 -7.72
N MET A 129 5.43 -0.93 -7.89
CA MET A 129 6.65 -0.13 -7.86
C MET A 129 6.92 0.56 -9.20
N LEU A 130 6.14 0.23 -10.24
CA LEU A 130 6.31 0.73 -11.60
C LEU A 130 6.37 2.27 -11.70
N PRO A 131 5.48 3.04 -11.04
CA PRO A 131 5.53 4.50 -11.10
C PRO A 131 6.80 5.09 -10.47
N MET A 132 7.36 4.44 -9.44
CA MET A 132 8.58 4.89 -8.77
C MET A 132 9.84 4.71 -9.62
N TYR A 133 9.81 3.79 -10.59
CA TYR A 133 10.93 3.51 -11.48
C TYR A 133 10.74 4.08 -12.89
N GLY A 134 9.95 5.16 -13.00
CA GLY A 134 9.71 5.85 -14.28
C GLY A 134 9.04 4.95 -15.32
N ASN A 135 8.12 4.08 -14.89
CA ASN A 135 7.40 3.13 -15.74
C ASN A 135 8.27 2.09 -16.47
N ARG A 136 9.46 1.80 -15.95
CA ARG A 136 10.35 0.77 -16.49
C ARG A 136 10.12 -0.56 -15.77
N TYR A 137 9.24 -1.40 -16.31
CA TYR A 137 8.82 -2.65 -15.67
C TYR A 137 9.97 -3.60 -15.28
N LEU A 138 10.92 -3.87 -16.18
CA LEU A 138 12.06 -4.73 -15.88
C LEU A 138 12.98 -4.15 -14.80
N LEU A 139 13.06 -2.80 -14.71
CA LEU A 139 13.79 -2.16 -13.63
C LEU A 139 13.07 -2.35 -12.30
N ALA A 140 11.74 -2.22 -12.28
CA ALA A 140 10.93 -2.50 -11.10
C ALA A 140 11.12 -3.94 -10.62
N VAL A 141 10.96 -4.94 -11.50
CA VAL A 141 11.20 -6.36 -11.18
C VAL A 141 12.60 -6.58 -10.59
N ARG A 142 13.64 -6.08 -11.27
CA ARG A 142 15.03 -6.25 -10.81
C ARG A 142 15.26 -5.60 -9.45
N LYS A 143 14.61 -4.48 -9.17
CA LYS A 143 14.77 -3.75 -7.90
C LYS A 143 13.96 -4.38 -6.76
N THR A 144 12.89 -5.11 -7.07
CA THR A 144 12.02 -5.71 -6.06
C THR A 144 12.31 -7.18 -5.77
N ILE A 145 13.08 -7.86 -6.62
CA ILE A 145 13.35 -9.31 -6.46
C ILE A 145 13.90 -9.69 -5.09
N PHE A 146 14.82 -8.90 -4.52
CA PHE A 146 15.42 -9.18 -3.22
C PHE A 146 14.38 -9.12 -2.10
N VAL A 147 13.65 -8.00 -2.04
CA VAL A 147 12.67 -7.75 -0.99
C VAL A 147 11.44 -8.65 -1.14
N GLU A 148 11.13 -9.08 -2.36
CA GLU A 148 10.11 -10.09 -2.62
C GLU A 148 10.53 -11.47 -2.12
N THR A 149 11.71 -11.95 -2.54
CA THR A 149 12.21 -13.28 -2.16
C THR A 149 12.24 -13.45 -0.65
N VAL A 150 12.74 -12.44 0.06
CA VAL A 150 12.80 -12.47 1.52
C VAL A 150 11.40 -12.41 2.14
N SER A 151 10.56 -11.47 1.71
CA SER A 151 9.20 -11.31 2.24
C SER A 151 8.36 -12.57 2.03
N MET A 152 8.33 -13.09 0.80
CA MET A 152 7.63 -14.32 0.44
C MET A 152 8.14 -15.51 1.25
N ASN A 153 9.44 -15.65 1.50
CA ASN A 153 9.94 -16.71 2.37
C ASN A 153 9.34 -16.65 3.78
N PHE A 154 9.18 -15.47 4.36
CA PHE A 154 8.48 -15.33 5.66
C PHE A 154 6.99 -15.65 5.55
N VAL A 155 6.32 -15.29 4.45
CA VAL A 155 4.94 -15.69 4.19
C VAL A 155 4.85 -17.22 4.16
N MET A 156 5.72 -17.90 3.41
CA MET A 156 5.70 -19.37 3.28
C MET A 156 6.09 -20.10 4.56
N ILE A 157 6.99 -19.53 5.37
CA ILE A 157 7.33 -20.04 6.70
C ILE A 157 6.09 -20.08 7.61
N GLY A 158 5.13 -19.17 7.45
CA GLY A 158 3.88 -19.20 8.21
C GLY A 158 2.79 -20.00 7.52
N MET A 159 2.62 -19.78 6.22
CA MET A 159 1.52 -20.30 5.42
C MET A 159 1.61 -21.80 5.22
N PHE A 160 2.76 -22.35 4.79
CA PHE A 160 2.86 -23.79 4.51
C PHE A 160 2.70 -24.66 5.76
N PRO A 161 3.34 -24.37 6.91
CA PRO A 161 3.09 -25.12 8.13
C PRO A 161 1.63 -25.07 8.59
N ALA A 162 1.01 -23.88 8.57
CA ALA A 162 -0.38 -23.73 8.96
C ALA A 162 -1.31 -24.53 8.03
N MET A 163 -1.09 -24.45 6.72
CA MET A 163 -1.84 -25.21 5.72
C MET A 163 -1.69 -26.72 5.91
N LEU A 164 -0.46 -27.23 6.07
CA LEU A 164 -0.19 -28.66 6.24
C LEU A 164 -0.75 -29.19 7.56
N LEU A 165 -0.53 -28.48 8.67
CA LEU A 165 -0.99 -28.91 9.99
C LEU A 165 -2.52 -28.85 10.09
N LEU A 166 -3.15 -27.75 9.67
CA LEU A 166 -4.60 -27.63 9.71
C LEU A 166 -5.26 -28.60 8.71
N GLY A 167 -4.72 -28.71 7.50
CA GLY A 167 -5.20 -29.62 6.47
C GLY A 167 -5.18 -31.08 6.93
N HIS A 168 -4.15 -31.48 7.66
CA HIS A 168 -4.04 -32.83 8.24
C HIS A 168 -5.10 -33.11 9.32
N HIS A 169 -5.51 -32.10 10.10
CA HIS A 169 -6.46 -32.28 11.21
C HIS A 169 -7.92 -32.05 10.82
N VAL A 170 -8.19 -31.36 9.71
CA VAL A 170 -9.55 -31.02 9.26
C VAL A 170 -9.93 -31.87 8.06
N GLU A 171 -10.79 -32.85 8.28
CA GLU A 171 -11.30 -33.72 7.22
C GLU A 171 -12.06 -32.95 6.13
N GLY A 172 -11.84 -33.31 4.87
CA GLY A 172 -12.48 -32.68 3.72
C GLY A 172 -11.95 -31.28 3.39
N SER A 173 -10.78 -30.91 3.90
CA SER A 173 -10.13 -29.62 3.65
C SER A 173 -9.17 -29.62 2.46
N MET A 174 -8.92 -30.77 1.82
CA MET A 174 -8.01 -30.89 0.68
C MET A 174 -8.68 -30.63 -0.68
N SER A 175 -10.01 -30.45 -0.70
CA SER A 175 -10.77 -30.24 -1.93
C SER A 175 -11.20 -28.78 -2.05
N PRO A 176 -10.89 -28.06 -3.15
CA PRO A 176 -11.34 -26.69 -3.38
C PRO A 176 -12.86 -26.51 -3.44
N THR A 177 -13.62 -27.59 -3.61
CA THR A 177 -15.09 -27.55 -3.57
C THR A 177 -15.65 -27.45 -2.16
N SER A 178 -14.81 -27.63 -1.14
CA SER A 178 -15.19 -27.60 0.28
C SER A 178 -14.93 -26.23 0.89
N LEU A 179 -15.87 -25.75 1.70
CA LEU A 179 -15.69 -24.49 2.45
C LEU A 179 -14.57 -24.60 3.50
N ARG A 180 -14.25 -25.82 3.94
CA ARG A 180 -13.14 -26.09 4.87
C ARG A 180 -11.77 -25.84 4.24
N PHE A 181 -11.62 -26.11 2.94
CA PHE A 181 -10.40 -25.79 2.20
C PHE A 181 -10.11 -24.30 2.25
N TRP A 182 -11.10 -23.49 1.85
CA TRP A 182 -10.97 -22.03 1.83
C TRP A 182 -10.70 -21.46 3.22
N PHE A 183 -11.37 -21.98 4.26
CA PHE A 183 -11.10 -21.55 5.63
C PHE A 183 -9.65 -21.84 6.07
N ILE A 184 -9.08 -22.99 5.70
CA ILE A 184 -7.69 -23.31 6.01
C ILE A 184 -6.73 -22.43 5.24
N MET A 185 -7.01 -22.16 3.95
CA MET A 185 -6.23 -21.21 3.17
C MET A 185 -6.24 -19.82 3.79
N ASP A 186 -7.38 -19.38 4.35
CA ASP A 186 -7.46 -18.09 5.04
C ASP A 186 -6.61 -18.07 6.31
N MET A 187 -6.72 -19.11 7.15
CA MET A 187 -5.92 -19.22 8.37
C MET A 187 -4.41 -19.31 8.06
N ALA A 188 -4.05 -20.03 7.01
CA ALA A 188 -2.67 -20.14 6.54
C ALA A 188 -2.15 -18.79 6.03
N THR A 189 -2.96 -18.05 5.27
CA THR A 189 -2.60 -16.71 4.79
C THR A 189 -2.41 -15.74 5.95
N ILE A 190 -3.27 -15.78 6.97
CA ILE A 190 -3.11 -14.98 8.19
C ILE A 190 -1.79 -15.31 8.89
N ALA A 191 -1.48 -16.60 9.07
CA ALA A 191 -0.22 -17.04 9.68
C ALA A 191 1.01 -16.53 8.90
N GLY A 192 0.97 -16.62 7.57
CA GLY A 192 2.01 -16.09 6.68
C GLY A 192 2.18 -14.58 6.83
N GLY A 193 1.09 -13.82 6.73
CA GLY A 193 1.11 -12.36 6.85
C GLY A 193 1.59 -11.87 8.21
N VAL A 194 1.23 -12.55 9.30
CA VAL A 194 1.72 -12.22 10.66
C VAL A 194 3.23 -12.41 10.77
N LEU A 195 3.79 -13.47 10.17
CA LEU A 195 5.24 -13.71 10.20
C LEU A 195 6.02 -12.79 9.25
N ALA A 196 5.45 -12.41 8.13
CA ALA A 196 6.09 -11.53 7.15
C ALA A 196 5.97 -10.04 7.51
N TYR A 197 4.96 -9.63 8.29
CA TYR A 197 4.77 -8.24 8.67
C TYR A 197 6.02 -7.57 9.29
N PRO A 198 6.73 -8.15 10.28
CA PRO A 198 7.92 -7.53 10.85
C PRO A 198 9.04 -7.29 9.84
N VAL A 199 9.23 -8.19 8.87
CA VAL A 199 10.26 -8.02 7.84
C VAL A 199 9.87 -6.91 6.86
N ASN A 200 8.57 -6.73 6.56
CA ASN A 200 8.10 -5.63 5.73
C ASN A 200 8.19 -4.27 6.44
N VAL A 201 7.93 -4.20 7.75
CA VAL A 201 8.22 -3.00 8.55
C VAL A 201 9.72 -2.67 8.50
N TRP A 202 10.59 -3.68 8.63
CA TRP A 202 12.03 -3.49 8.51
C TRP A 202 12.44 -2.97 7.12
N PHE A 203 11.91 -3.54 6.03
CA PHE A 203 12.19 -3.07 4.67
C PHE A 203 11.81 -1.61 4.46
N VAL A 204 10.63 -1.22 4.93
CA VAL A 204 10.17 0.17 4.86
C VAL A 204 11.08 1.09 5.67
N SER A 205 11.48 0.68 6.89
CA SER A 205 12.38 1.47 7.74
C SER A 205 13.78 1.67 7.13
N LYS A 206 14.18 0.80 6.19
CA LYS A 206 15.45 0.88 5.46
C LYS A 206 15.30 1.45 4.05
N HIS A 207 14.12 1.95 3.69
CA HIS A 207 13.79 2.46 2.34
C HIS A 207 14.08 1.42 1.23
N LEU A 208 13.91 0.13 1.54
CA LEU A 208 14.03 -0.99 0.60
C LEU A 208 12.68 -1.35 -0.02
N LYS A 209 11.57 -1.02 0.65
CA LYS A 209 10.19 -1.09 0.16
C LYS A 209 9.42 0.18 0.55
N HIS A 210 8.28 0.40 -0.11
CA HIS A 210 7.25 1.35 0.30
C HIS A 210 5.91 0.64 0.40
N GLY A 211 5.03 1.16 1.26
CA GLY A 211 3.69 0.64 1.44
C GLY A 211 2.68 1.41 0.61
N CYS A 212 1.87 2.21 1.30
CA CYS A 212 0.79 2.95 0.67
C CYS A 212 1.32 4.23 0.00
N MET A 213 0.89 4.46 -1.24
CA MET A 213 1.07 5.72 -1.95
C MET A 213 -0.29 6.34 -2.28
N THR A 214 -0.42 7.64 -2.07
CA THR A 214 -1.57 8.42 -2.54
C THR A 214 -1.34 8.84 -3.99
N LEU A 215 -2.37 8.74 -4.82
CA LEU A 215 -2.27 9.19 -6.20
C LEU A 215 -2.17 10.72 -6.27
N PRO A 216 -1.20 11.28 -7.04
CA PRO A 216 -1.06 12.73 -7.20
C PRO A 216 -2.37 13.39 -7.65
N GLY A 217 -2.81 14.42 -6.92
CA GLY A 217 -4.00 15.21 -7.25
C GLY A 217 -5.35 14.52 -6.98
N LYS A 218 -5.38 13.26 -6.50
CA LYS A 218 -6.61 12.56 -6.11
C LYS A 218 -7.03 12.78 -4.66
N ASP A 219 -6.13 13.29 -3.81
CA ASP A 219 -6.43 13.61 -2.40
C ASP A 219 -6.40 15.13 -2.18
N LYS A 220 -7.36 15.85 -2.76
CA LYS A 220 -7.47 17.30 -2.56
C LYS A 220 -8.09 17.58 -1.20
N ALA A 221 -7.50 18.51 -0.46
CA ALA A 221 -8.11 19.04 0.76
C ALA A 221 -9.51 19.59 0.44
N ALA A 222 -10.47 19.34 1.33
CA ALA A 222 -11.80 19.92 1.18
C ALA A 222 -11.67 21.47 1.15
N PRO A 223 -12.35 22.17 0.23
CA PRO A 223 -12.18 23.61 -0.01
C PRO A 223 -12.52 24.53 1.17
N HIS A 224 -12.83 24.00 2.35
CA HIS A 224 -13.27 24.73 3.54
C HIS A 224 -12.57 24.27 4.83
N ILE A 225 -11.66 23.28 4.78
CA ILE A 225 -10.87 22.89 5.94
C ILE A 225 -9.62 23.77 5.96
N GLY A 226 -9.80 25.00 6.47
CA GLY A 226 -8.70 25.90 6.76
C GLY A 226 -7.74 25.27 7.77
N HIS A 227 -6.44 25.46 7.56
CA HIS A 227 -5.43 25.15 8.56
C HIS A 227 -5.66 26.01 9.80
N ARG A 228 -6.34 25.48 10.82
CA ARG A 228 -6.30 25.96 12.22
C ARG A 228 -7.05 24.97 13.12
N SER A 229 -6.30 24.24 13.95
CA SER A 229 -6.86 23.73 15.21
C SER A 229 -6.80 24.90 16.21
N PRO A 230 -7.92 25.34 16.83
CA PRO A 230 -7.86 26.24 17.96
C PRO A 230 -7.61 25.41 19.22
N GLU A 231 -6.38 24.95 19.41
CA GLU A 231 -5.96 24.53 20.73
C GLU A 231 -5.51 25.78 21.47
N GLN A 232 -6.26 26.15 22.51
CA GLN A 232 -6.02 27.29 23.37
C GLN A 232 -4.66 27.15 24.06
N SER A 233 -3.70 28.02 23.73
CA SER A 233 -2.64 28.39 24.67
C SER A 233 -3.28 29.14 25.83
N ALA A 234 -3.71 28.39 26.84
CA ALA A 234 -3.95 28.91 28.17
C ALA A 234 -2.67 28.70 29.00
N MET A 235 -2.29 29.78 29.71
CA MET A 235 -1.26 29.88 30.76
C MET A 235 0.18 30.18 30.30
N HIS A 236 0.52 31.47 30.25
CA HIS A 236 1.23 32.12 31.36
C HIS A 236 1.21 33.65 31.15
N HIS A 237 0.45 34.35 32.00
CA HIS A 237 0.62 35.77 32.27
C HIS A 237 1.66 35.90 33.37
N GLU A 238 2.75 36.62 33.14
CA GLU A 238 3.39 37.46 34.15
C GLU A 238 3.84 38.78 33.49
N HIS A 239 3.34 39.87 34.05
CA HIS A 239 3.74 41.25 33.77
C HIS A 239 5.03 41.56 34.53
N GLU A 240 6.05 42.15 33.89
CA GLU A 240 6.84 43.25 34.49
C GLU A 240 7.42 44.18 33.40
N GLY A 241 7.17 45.47 33.62
CA GLY A 241 7.80 46.70 33.11
C GLY A 241 8.61 46.73 31.80
N MET A 242 8.18 47.59 30.87
CA MET A 242 9.10 48.53 30.19
C MET A 242 8.30 49.69 29.56
N ASN A 243 8.62 50.91 30.01
CA ASN A 243 8.19 52.18 29.44
C ASN A 243 8.70 52.33 27.99
N HIS A 244 7.96 53.03 27.14
CA HIS A 244 8.48 54.18 26.39
C HIS A 244 7.32 55.03 25.87
N GLU A 245 7.38 56.31 26.23
CA GLU A 245 6.56 57.41 25.73
C GLU A 245 6.90 57.75 24.27
N HIS A 246 5.93 58.40 23.62
CA HIS A 246 6.08 59.32 22.49
C HIS A 246 6.20 58.73 21.07
N MET A 247 5.13 58.89 20.28
CA MET A 247 5.14 59.69 19.05
C MET A 247 3.71 59.85 18.50
N ASP A 248 3.30 61.12 18.40
CA ASP A 248 2.11 61.61 17.71
C ASP A 248 2.18 61.35 16.21
N HIS A 249 1.03 61.06 15.59
CA HIS A 249 0.71 61.53 14.23
C HIS A 249 -0.81 61.69 14.07
N GLU A 250 -1.29 62.92 14.25
CA GLU A 250 -2.47 63.42 13.55
C GLU A 250 -2.14 63.58 12.06
N HIS A 251 -3.01 63.13 11.15
CA HIS A 251 -3.69 63.96 10.13
C HIS A 251 -4.49 63.14 9.09
N MET A 252 -5.75 63.56 8.93
CA MET A 252 -6.58 63.66 7.70
C MET A 252 -7.07 62.42 6.92
N ASP A 253 -8.33 62.10 7.21
CA ASP A 253 -9.53 62.23 6.36
C ASP A 253 -9.37 62.27 4.82
N HIS A 254 -10.04 61.34 4.14
CA HIS A 254 -10.46 61.47 2.74
C HIS A 254 -11.94 61.10 2.58
N GLY A 255 -12.76 62.13 2.49
CA GLY A 255 -14.18 62.08 2.12
C GLY A 255 -14.44 61.68 0.67
N MET A 256 -15.64 61.12 0.49
CA MET A 256 -16.25 60.61 -0.74
C MET A 256 -16.24 61.58 -1.94
N LYS A 257 -16.12 61.01 -3.16
CA LYS A 257 -16.91 61.41 -4.33
C LYS A 257 -17.25 60.20 -5.22
N GLY A 258 -18.53 60.04 -5.54
CA GLY A 258 -19.01 59.18 -6.61
C GLY A 258 -19.02 59.91 -7.96
N HIS A 259 -19.12 59.15 -9.05
CA HIS A 259 -20.17 59.23 -10.08
C HIS A 259 -19.83 58.33 -11.28
N GLU A 260 -20.86 57.55 -11.60
CA GLU A 260 -21.30 56.88 -12.82
C GLU A 260 -20.79 57.32 -14.21
N HIS A 261 -20.73 56.29 -15.09
CA HIS A 261 -21.04 56.22 -16.53
C HIS A 261 -20.33 57.16 -17.53
N MET A 262 -19.61 56.56 -18.49
CA MET A 262 -19.58 57.00 -19.89
C MET A 262 -19.25 55.80 -20.81
N ASP A 263 -20.22 55.42 -21.64
CA ASP A 263 -20.02 54.58 -22.82
C ASP A 263 -19.50 55.44 -23.97
N HIS A 264 -18.51 54.94 -24.72
CA HIS A 264 -18.29 55.39 -26.09
C HIS A 264 -17.82 54.22 -26.96
N GLU A 265 -18.67 53.93 -27.96
CA GLU A 265 -18.41 53.09 -29.12
C GLU A 265 -17.26 53.64 -29.98
N HIS A 266 -16.74 52.76 -30.84
CA HIS A 266 -15.90 53.04 -32.00
C HIS A 266 -14.40 53.28 -31.73
N MET A 267 -13.59 52.22 -31.86
CA MET A 267 -12.21 52.38 -32.36
C MET A 267 -11.88 51.34 -33.42
N ASP A 268 -11.43 51.93 -34.52
CA ASP A 268 -11.10 51.40 -35.84
C ASP A 268 -9.80 50.57 -35.83
N HIS A 269 -9.75 49.58 -36.73
CA HIS A 269 -8.60 48.69 -36.92
C HIS A 269 -7.47 49.42 -37.66
N GLY A 270 -6.61 50.09 -36.90
CA GLY A 270 -5.34 50.63 -37.38
C GLY A 270 -4.21 49.61 -37.30
N MET A 271 -3.73 49.16 -38.46
CA MET A 271 -2.52 48.35 -38.67
C MET A 271 -1.36 48.74 -37.73
N LYS A 272 -0.82 47.75 -37.00
CA LYS A 272 0.56 47.77 -36.51
C LYS A 272 1.24 46.47 -36.92
N GLY A 273 2.39 46.60 -37.57
CA GLY A 273 3.15 45.51 -38.16
C GLY A 273 3.57 44.47 -37.14
N HIS A 274 3.37 43.21 -37.50
CA HIS A 274 4.05 42.09 -36.87
C HIS A 274 5.49 42.06 -37.38
N GLU A 275 6.37 42.80 -36.70
CA GLU A 275 7.80 42.49 -36.75
C GLU A 275 8.05 41.30 -35.82
N HIS A 276 8.54 40.22 -36.43
CA HIS A 276 9.44 39.22 -35.87
C HIS A 276 9.34 38.97 -34.34
N MET A 277 8.52 38.00 -33.94
CA MET A 277 8.77 37.29 -32.67
C MET A 277 9.76 36.17 -32.97
N ASP A 278 11.03 36.42 -32.65
CA ASP A 278 12.06 35.39 -32.59
C ASP A 278 11.69 34.35 -31.54
N HIS A 279 11.30 33.15 -31.99
CA HIS A 279 11.17 31.97 -31.14
C HIS A 279 12.53 31.27 -31.03
N GLU A 280 13.54 31.95 -30.50
CA GLU A 280 14.72 31.30 -29.98
C GLU A 280 14.85 31.67 -28.50
N HIS A 281 14.98 30.63 -27.67
CA HIS A 281 15.09 30.70 -26.21
C HIS A 281 13.80 30.72 -25.38
N MET A 282 12.84 29.84 -25.69
CA MET A 282 12.03 29.24 -24.61
C MET A 282 12.87 28.15 -23.93
N ASP A 283 13.57 28.55 -22.87
CA ASP A 283 14.28 27.64 -21.97
C ASP A 283 13.26 26.74 -21.25
N HIS A 284 13.12 25.50 -21.72
CA HIS A 284 12.35 24.45 -21.05
C HIS A 284 13.11 23.82 -19.86
N GLY A 285 14.09 24.53 -19.30
CA GLY A 285 14.82 24.16 -18.10
C GLY A 285 14.05 24.44 -16.81
N LYS A 286 13.58 23.36 -16.16
CA LYS A 286 12.99 23.29 -14.82
C LYS A 286 11.54 23.79 -14.69
N MET A 287 10.62 22.97 -15.19
CA MET A 287 9.50 22.59 -14.33
C MET A 287 10.08 21.77 -13.17
N ASP A 288 10.24 22.41 -12.02
CA ASP A 288 10.58 21.75 -10.77
C ASP A 288 9.36 20.90 -10.36
N MET A 289 9.27 19.73 -10.98
CA MET A 289 8.43 18.65 -10.50
C MET A 289 9.00 18.26 -9.15
N GLY A 290 8.45 18.83 -8.09
CA GLY A 290 8.63 18.43 -6.69
C GLY A 290 8.09 17.02 -6.44
N GLY A 291 8.55 16.04 -7.21
CA GLY A 291 8.55 14.65 -6.82
C GLY A 291 9.76 14.47 -5.93
N SER A 292 9.55 14.47 -4.62
CA SER A 292 10.45 13.81 -3.68
C SER A 292 10.52 12.33 -4.07
N GLY A 293 11.29 12.00 -5.09
CA GLY A 293 11.67 10.64 -5.40
C GLY A 293 12.52 10.16 -4.24
N MET A 294 11.89 9.49 -3.27
CA MET A 294 12.61 8.86 -2.18
C MET A 294 13.59 7.87 -2.82
N ALA A 295 14.87 8.20 -2.77
CA ALA A 295 15.92 7.34 -3.30
C ALA A 295 15.86 6.00 -2.56
N MET A 296 15.40 4.97 -3.26
CA MET A 296 15.33 3.61 -2.72
C MET A 296 16.73 3.15 -2.37
N GLY A 297 16.91 2.69 -1.13
CA GLY A 297 18.16 2.12 -0.64
C GLY A 297 18.50 0.81 -1.35
N GLY A 298 19.74 0.36 -1.18
CA GLY A 298 20.18 -0.96 -1.60
C GLY A 298 21.15 -1.53 -0.56
N LEU A 299 21.04 -2.82 -0.29
CA LEU A 299 22.00 -3.52 0.57
C LEU A 299 23.19 -4.03 -0.26
N PRO A 300 24.39 -4.14 0.33
CA PRO A 300 25.52 -4.81 -0.30
C PRO A 300 25.15 -6.23 -0.74
N LEU A 301 25.69 -6.67 -1.89
CA LEU A 301 25.34 -7.97 -2.48
C LEU A 301 25.56 -9.15 -1.52
N ALA A 302 26.67 -9.14 -0.78
CA ALA A 302 26.98 -10.18 0.19
C ALA A 302 25.93 -10.25 1.32
N GLN A 303 25.50 -9.10 1.83
CA GLN A 303 24.46 -9.03 2.86
C GLN A 303 23.12 -9.52 2.31
N SER A 304 22.72 -9.04 1.13
CA SER A 304 21.48 -9.49 0.47
C SER A 304 21.48 -11.00 0.24
N ALA A 305 22.57 -11.55 -0.28
CA ALA A 305 22.72 -12.99 -0.51
C ALA A 305 22.64 -13.79 0.81
N SER A 306 23.32 -13.34 1.86
CA SER A 306 23.26 -14.02 3.17
C SER A 306 21.86 -14.05 3.77
N ILE A 307 21.08 -12.97 3.60
CA ILE A 307 19.71 -12.90 4.10
C ILE A 307 18.82 -13.86 3.31
N VAL A 308 18.92 -13.86 1.98
CA VAL A 308 18.14 -14.77 1.13
C VAL A 308 18.46 -16.23 1.46
N VAL A 309 19.74 -16.60 1.54
CA VAL A 309 20.13 -17.97 1.91
C VAL A 309 19.62 -18.33 3.31
N GLY A 310 19.72 -17.41 4.28
CA GLY A 310 19.22 -17.62 5.63
C GLY A 310 17.71 -17.86 5.68
N THR A 311 16.92 -17.15 4.88
CA THR A 311 15.45 -17.35 4.86
C THR A 311 15.05 -18.67 4.21
N PHE A 312 15.75 -19.12 3.17
CA PHE A 312 15.55 -20.45 2.59
C PHE A 312 15.93 -21.58 3.55
N ILE A 313 17.05 -21.43 4.29
CA ILE A 313 17.43 -22.39 5.33
C ILE A 313 16.34 -22.46 6.40
N CYS A 314 15.82 -21.31 6.84
CA CYS A 314 14.73 -21.26 7.82
C CYS A 314 13.47 -21.96 7.30
N LEU A 315 13.03 -21.65 6.07
CA LEU A 315 11.88 -22.30 5.43
C LEU A 315 12.07 -23.82 5.35
N PHE A 316 13.24 -24.28 4.93
CA PHE A 316 13.56 -25.71 4.85
C PHE A 316 13.52 -26.39 6.22
N ILE A 317 14.12 -25.78 7.25
CA ILE A 317 14.11 -26.32 8.62
C ILE A 317 12.68 -26.43 9.13
N VAL A 318 11.85 -25.41 8.92
CA VAL A 318 10.46 -25.40 9.36
C VAL A 318 9.65 -26.50 8.66
N LEU A 319 9.77 -26.63 7.33
CA LEU A 319 9.13 -27.71 6.58
C LEU A 319 9.62 -29.10 7.02
N TRP A 320 10.91 -29.23 7.32
CA TRP A 320 11.48 -30.47 7.85
C TRP A 320 10.96 -30.81 9.26
N ILE A 321 10.69 -29.82 10.11
CA ILE A 321 10.06 -30.03 11.41
C ILE A 321 8.60 -30.48 11.21
N VAL A 322 7.84 -29.78 10.36
CA VAL A 322 6.44 -30.10 10.06
C VAL A 322 6.33 -31.51 9.47
N SER A 323 7.30 -31.94 8.65
CA SER A 323 7.29 -33.26 8.04
C SER A 323 7.40 -34.42 9.05
N ARG A 324 7.80 -34.13 10.30
CA ARG A 324 7.78 -35.10 11.41
C ARG A 324 6.37 -35.37 11.94
N PHE A 325 5.43 -34.47 11.69
CA PHE A 325 4.05 -34.56 12.14
C PHE A 325 3.09 -34.88 10.98
N VAL A 326 3.36 -34.34 9.79
CA VAL A 326 2.56 -34.56 8.57
C VAL A 326 3.48 -35.10 7.48
N PRO A 327 3.26 -36.32 6.96
CA PRO A 327 4.17 -36.90 5.96
C PRO A 327 4.16 -36.07 4.67
N ILE A 328 5.30 -35.46 4.33
CA ILE A 328 5.53 -34.79 3.04
C ILE A 328 6.20 -35.81 2.13
N THR A 329 5.47 -36.26 1.11
CA THR A 329 5.97 -37.14 0.05
C THR A 329 6.38 -36.29 -1.13
N PHE A 330 7.68 -36.21 -1.38
CA PHE A 330 8.24 -35.65 -2.61
C PHE A 330 8.20 -36.72 -3.69
#